data_AF-A0A258GBG7-F1
#
_entry.id   AF-A0A258GBG7-F1
#
_cell.length_a   1.000
_cell.length_b   1.000
_cell.length_c   1.000
_cell.angle_alpha   90.00
_cell.angle_beta   90.00
_cell.angle_gamma   90.00
#
_symmetry.space_group_name_H-M   'P 1'
#
loop_
_entity.id
_entity.type
_entity.pdbx_description
1 polymer ?
#
loop_
_entity_poly.entity_id
_entity_poly.type
_entity_poly.pdbx_seq_one_letter_code
_entity_poly.pdbx_strand_id
1 'polypeptide(L)'
;MIDQARTIVVALGGNALQKKGEASSSAQQRVADQTVRQLLPLIQAGHRLAVVHGNGPQVGNIVLQQEALNTPEVPTMPLEDSGAMSQGLIGFWLQQAFHDAFEVQGINKAAVSIITQTVVDRDDPAFSNPTKPIGPFYSQEEADRVAAERGYNVKEDAGRGWRRVVASPRPQRIVEAETIRQLVESGTLVVSTGGGGIPVSQADDGTLSGVEAVIDKDFGAALLADLLDADTLMILTAVDAVKINYGLENEQSLGYVTADELSRYIDQGHFAQMVEYYQRRSAKEPLEQVSRPYLSSGLWIHVPDKKVDLGQLAEEYQLDANIVRDVYDKHELPRNEFKESTKYVFVRVPSSASDGEATAPLLAIVKANQFFTIAPHSDFSPKDISVFLTGRADRPAALLITVLASVVTQYEKRVNALEEKIALARKRLRRHEVTNADFIEFVTIDDRLNEYRSSLEGVSGVFRQLQDNRHSLFTARDLEALEDIFLHIQQLLASISASGQTIDSIQNAYSTIANNTLNQRMKVLTAITILLAIPNVLYGMYGMNIKLPFQEEIWAYSAIAGLSLLLILLVFIIARRYRLF
;
A
#
# COMPACT_ATOMS: atom_id res chain seq x y z
N MET A 1 26.98 20.53 38.12
CA MET A 1 26.91 19.07 38.24
C MET A 1 28.15 18.54 37.58
N ILE A 2 29.02 17.86 38.32
CA ILE A 2 30.16 17.15 37.73
C ILE A 2 29.53 16.00 36.94
N ASP A 3 29.62 16.03 35.61
CA ASP A 3 29.02 15.01 34.77
C ASP A 3 29.67 13.67 35.13
N GLN A 4 28.86 12.69 35.58
CA GLN A 4 29.39 11.38 35.95
C GLN A 4 30.02 10.75 34.71
N ALA A 5 31.18 10.13 34.87
CA ALA A 5 31.84 9.41 33.77
C ALA A 5 30.97 8.22 33.34
N ARG A 6 30.23 8.41 32.25
CA ARG A 6 29.37 7.38 31.63
C ARG A 6 30.14 6.41 30.74
N THR A 7 29.60 5.20 30.61
CA THR A 7 29.98 4.21 29.60
C THR A 7 29.10 4.39 28.37
N ILE A 8 29.71 4.62 27.21
CA ILE A 8 29.02 4.87 25.94
C ILE A 8 29.45 3.82 24.91
N VAL A 9 28.49 3.10 24.34
CA VAL A 9 28.71 2.26 23.16
C VAL A 9 28.35 3.04 21.91
N VAL A 10 29.29 3.21 20.99
CA VAL A 10 29.11 3.95 19.74
C VAL A 10 29.11 2.98 18.56
N ALA A 11 28.03 2.93 17.79
CA ALA A 11 27.92 2.15 16.57
C ALA A 11 28.18 3.02 15.33
N LEU A 12 29.26 2.72 14.61
CA LEU A 12 29.68 3.38 13.39
C LEU A 12 29.12 2.65 12.16
N GLY A 13 28.34 3.33 11.33
CA GLY A 13 27.87 2.79 10.06
C GLY A 13 28.96 2.66 9.00
N GLY A 14 28.67 1.92 7.91
CA GLY A 14 29.62 1.76 6.80
C GLY A 14 30.04 3.09 6.15
N ASN A 15 29.14 4.07 6.10
CA ASN A 15 29.43 5.41 5.58
C ASN A 15 30.37 6.22 6.50
N ALA A 16 30.47 5.86 7.78
CA ALA A 16 31.42 6.45 8.73
C ALA A 16 32.83 5.87 8.58
N LEU A 17 33.03 4.89 7.68
CA LEU A 17 34.31 4.25 7.39
C LEU A 17 34.67 4.24 5.90
N GLN A 18 33.71 4.44 5.00
CA GLN A 18 33.94 4.55 3.58
C GLN A 18 32.96 5.54 2.93
N LYS A 19 33.49 6.52 2.20
CA LYS A 19 32.69 7.42 1.34
C LYS A 19 32.42 6.76 -0.01
N LYS A 20 31.27 7.08 -0.62
CA LYS A 20 30.85 6.53 -1.92
C LYS A 20 31.91 6.84 -2.99
N GLY A 21 32.45 5.81 -3.63
CA GLY A 21 33.50 5.92 -4.66
C GLY A 21 34.94 5.95 -4.13
N GLU A 22 35.15 6.02 -2.82
CA GLU A 22 36.49 6.10 -2.20
C GLU A 22 36.87 4.78 -1.51
N ALA A 23 37.27 3.77 -2.29
CA ALA A 23 37.54 2.42 -1.78
C ALA A 23 39.00 2.15 -1.35
N SER A 24 39.95 3.04 -1.64
CA SER A 24 41.37 2.81 -1.31
C SER A 24 41.62 2.82 0.20
N SER A 25 42.65 2.09 0.66
CA SER A 25 43.04 2.07 2.07
C SER A 25 43.32 3.48 2.61
N SER A 26 44.02 4.32 1.85
CA SER A 26 44.32 5.70 2.25
C SER A 26 43.08 6.60 2.34
N ALA A 27 42.05 6.33 1.55
CA ALA A 27 40.79 7.05 1.66
C ALA A 27 40.00 6.62 2.90
N GLN A 28 39.92 5.31 3.16
CA GLN A 28 39.22 4.79 4.35
C GLN A 28 39.91 5.21 5.65
N GLN A 29 41.25 5.24 5.70
CA GLN A 29 42.01 5.80 6.83
C GLN A 29 41.67 7.27 7.08
N ARG A 30 41.62 8.12 6.05
CA ARG A 30 41.20 9.53 6.19
C ARG A 30 39.78 9.66 6.74
N VAL A 31 38.87 8.76 6.37
CA VAL A 31 37.51 8.73 6.93
C VAL A 31 37.53 8.31 8.40
N ALA A 32 38.33 7.30 8.76
CA ALA A 32 38.52 6.91 10.17
C ALA A 32 39.06 8.07 11.01
N ASP A 33 40.06 8.82 10.52
CA ASP A 33 40.59 10.01 11.19
C ASP A 33 39.52 11.07 11.43
N GLN A 34 38.67 11.32 10.43
CA GLN A 34 37.55 12.26 10.53
C GLN A 34 36.53 11.79 11.57
N THR A 35 36.19 10.51 11.57
CA THR A 35 35.26 9.91 12.53
C THR A 35 35.81 9.99 13.95
N VAL A 36 37.07 9.62 14.18
CA VAL A 36 37.72 9.69 15.49
C VAL A 36 37.71 11.12 16.03
N ARG A 37 38.03 12.13 15.20
CA ARG A 37 37.99 13.54 15.63
C ARG A 37 36.62 13.96 16.17
N GLN A 38 35.53 13.39 15.65
CA GLN A 38 34.18 13.66 16.15
C GLN A 38 33.86 12.95 17.46
N LEU A 39 34.56 11.86 17.79
CA LEU A 39 34.38 11.11 19.04
C LEU A 39 35.26 11.64 20.18
N LEU A 40 36.34 12.36 19.88
CA LEU A 40 37.24 12.94 20.88
C LEU A 40 36.55 13.77 21.97
N PRO A 41 35.54 14.62 21.68
CA PRO A 41 34.86 15.39 22.71
C PRO A 41 34.25 14.52 23.81
N LEU A 42 33.73 13.32 23.47
CA LEU A 42 33.17 12.40 24.47
C LEU A 42 34.28 11.85 25.39
N ILE A 43 35.46 11.58 24.84
CA ILE A 43 36.61 11.06 25.58
C ILE A 43 37.18 12.16 26.50
N GLN A 44 37.26 13.39 26.00
CA GLN A 44 37.71 14.58 26.74
C GLN A 44 36.75 14.95 27.88
N ALA A 45 35.45 14.69 27.71
CA ALA A 45 34.45 14.83 28.77
C ALA A 45 34.59 13.76 29.88
N GLY A 46 35.50 12.80 29.74
CA GLY A 46 35.80 11.79 30.76
C GLY A 46 35.03 10.48 30.59
N HIS A 47 34.23 10.32 29.52
CA HIS A 47 33.48 9.10 29.27
C HIS A 47 34.38 7.91 28.90
N ARG A 48 33.86 6.71 29.17
CA ARG A 48 34.42 5.42 28.71
C ARG A 48 33.72 5.04 27.42
N LEU A 49 34.48 4.73 26.38
CA LEU A 49 33.93 4.44 25.06
C LEU A 49 34.27 3.01 24.63
N ALA A 50 33.25 2.30 24.16
CA ALA A 50 33.39 1.12 23.32
C ALA A 50 32.85 1.45 21.93
N VAL A 51 33.62 1.11 20.89
CA VAL A 51 33.29 1.41 19.50
C VAL A 51 32.96 0.11 18.78
N VAL A 52 31.75 0.05 18.22
CA VAL A 52 31.30 -0.97 17.29
C VAL A 52 31.31 -0.39 15.89
N HIS A 53 31.72 -1.17 14.90
CA HIS A 53 31.77 -0.69 13.53
C HIS A 53 31.06 -1.61 12.55
N GLY A 54 30.48 -1.05 11.50
CA GLY A 54 30.06 -1.80 10.32
C GLY A 54 31.27 -2.19 9.46
N ASN A 55 31.12 -3.24 8.65
CA ASN A 55 32.17 -3.72 7.75
C ASN A 55 31.63 -4.12 6.36
N GLY A 56 30.36 -3.86 6.05
CA GLY A 56 29.68 -4.37 4.85
C GLY A 56 30.44 -4.12 3.53
N PRO A 57 30.91 -2.89 3.25
CA PRO A 57 31.74 -2.64 2.08
C PRO A 57 33.08 -3.38 2.09
N GLN A 58 33.76 -3.44 3.24
CA GLN A 58 35.09 -4.02 3.39
C GLN A 58 35.06 -5.55 3.30
N VAL A 59 34.15 -6.21 4.02
CA VAL A 59 33.95 -7.67 3.92
C VAL A 59 33.57 -8.05 2.49
N GLY A 60 32.74 -7.22 1.86
CA GLY A 60 32.39 -7.36 0.45
C GLY A 60 33.60 -7.34 -0.48
N ASN A 61 34.48 -6.35 -0.33
CA ASN A 61 35.70 -6.24 -1.13
C ASN A 61 36.69 -7.39 -0.85
N ILE A 62 36.82 -7.81 0.40
CA ILE A 62 37.68 -8.96 0.77
C ILE A 62 37.17 -10.22 0.08
N VAL A 63 35.87 -10.48 0.13
CA VAL A 63 35.25 -11.61 -0.57
C VAL A 63 35.57 -11.53 -2.07
N LEU A 64 35.34 -10.40 -2.74
CA LEU A 64 35.68 -10.26 -4.16
C LEU A 64 37.16 -10.53 -4.46
N GLN A 65 38.08 -10.07 -3.60
CA GLN A 65 39.51 -10.24 -3.77
C GLN A 65 39.91 -11.71 -3.68
N GLN A 66 39.39 -12.44 -2.69
CA GLN A 66 39.63 -13.89 -2.57
C GLN A 66 39.07 -14.65 -3.77
N GLU A 67 37.88 -14.24 -4.18
CA GLU A 67 37.12 -14.80 -5.28
C GLU A 67 37.66 -14.51 -6.68
N ALA A 68 38.52 -13.50 -6.82
CA ALA A 68 39.19 -13.20 -8.08
C ALA A 68 40.26 -14.25 -8.43
N LEU A 69 40.81 -14.94 -7.42
CA LEU A 69 41.81 -15.99 -7.61
C LEU A 69 41.19 -17.39 -7.50
N ASN A 70 40.42 -17.65 -6.43
CA ASN A 70 39.75 -18.92 -6.09
C ASN A 70 40.22 -20.17 -6.88
N THR A 71 41.38 -20.72 -6.52
CA THR A 71 41.93 -21.95 -7.14
C THR A 71 42.00 -23.08 -6.11
N PRO A 72 42.18 -24.36 -6.53
CA PRO A 72 42.41 -25.46 -5.57
C PRO A 72 43.59 -25.24 -4.63
N GLU A 73 44.63 -24.51 -5.06
CA GLU A 73 45.81 -24.17 -4.25
C GLU A 73 45.55 -22.97 -3.32
N VAL A 74 44.64 -22.07 -3.69
CA VAL A 74 44.26 -20.87 -2.92
C VAL A 74 42.74 -20.72 -2.93
N PRO A 75 42.02 -21.59 -2.20
CA PRO A 75 40.56 -21.56 -2.17
C PRO A 75 40.07 -20.30 -1.46
N THR A 76 38.91 -19.80 -1.86
CA THR A 76 38.24 -18.72 -1.12
C THR A 76 37.90 -19.18 0.29
N MET A 77 38.22 -18.34 1.27
CA MET A 77 37.87 -18.58 2.66
C MET A 77 36.38 -18.30 2.92
N PRO A 78 35.76 -19.01 3.87
CA PRO A 78 34.42 -18.73 4.37
C PRO A 78 34.16 -17.27 4.72
N LEU A 79 32.88 -16.91 4.79
CA LEU A 79 32.45 -15.53 5.01
C LEU A 79 32.83 -15.01 6.39
N GLU A 80 32.79 -15.85 7.41
CA GLU A 80 33.20 -15.56 8.78
C GLU A 80 34.69 -15.19 8.86
N ASP A 81 35.55 -15.84 8.06
CA ASP A 81 36.98 -15.53 7.99
C ASP A 81 37.20 -14.18 7.31
N SER A 82 36.46 -13.90 6.23
CA SER A 82 36.44 -12.58 5.61
C SER A 82 35.93 -11.50 6.59
N GLY A 83 34.96 -11.87 7.43
CA GLY A 83 34.49 -11.06 8.56
C GLY A 83 35.62 -10.76 9.54
N ALA A 84 36.37 -11.79 9.97
CA ALA A 84 37.50 -11.66 10.87
C ALA A 84 38.61 -10.75 10.30
N MET A 85 38.97 -10.93 9.02
CA MET A 85 39.91 -10.07 8.31
C MET A 85 39.44 -8.61 8.33
N SER A 86 38.15 -8.37 8.07
CA SER A 86 37.60 -7.02 8.05
C SER A 86 37.59 -6.35 9.44
N GLN A 87 37.39 -7.12 10.53
CA GLN A 87 37.50 -6.61 11.89
C GLN A 87 38.93 -6.16 12.19
N GLY A 88 39.93 -7.00 11.85
CA GLY A 88 41.34 -6.66 12.04
C GLY A 88 41.76 -5.44 11.23
N LEU A 89 41.33 -5.35 9.97
CA LEU A 89 41.68 -4.24 9.07
C LEU A 89 41.07 -2.90 9.54
N ILE A 90 39.77 -2.88 9.85
CA ILE A 90 39.10 -1.66 10.30
C ILE A 90 39.56 -1.28 11.71
N GLY A 91 39.71 -2.27 12.60
CA GLY A 91 40.25 -2.08 13.94
C GLY A 91 41.64 -1.46 13.88
N PHE A 92 42.52 -1.94 13.01
CA PHE A 92 43.83 -1.33 12.77
C PHE A 92 43.73 0.15 12.38
N TRP A 93 42.88 0.52 11.42
CA TRP A 93 42.70 1.92 11.01
C TRP A 93 42.16 2.80 12.14
N LEU A 94 41.14 2.33 12.86
CA LEU A 94 40.57 3.09 13.98
C LEU A 94 41.56 3.22 15.13
N GLN A 95 42.30 2.16 15.44
CA GLN A 95 43.31 2.16 16.50
C GLN A 95 44.44 3.15 16.18
N GLN A 96 44.91 3.20 14.93
CA GLN A 96 45.87 4.22 14.50
C GLN A 96 45.30 5.62 14.64
N ALA A 97 44.09 5.87 14.12
CA ALA A 97 43.44 7.17 14.19
C ALA A 97 43.24 7.65 15.65
N PHE A 98 42.85 6.75 16.57
CA PHE A 98 42.75 7.06 17.99
C PHE A 98 44.11 7.32 18.64
N HIS A 99 45.11 6.51 18.34
CA HIS A 99 46.46 6.71 18.87
C HIS A 99 47.01 8.09 18.47
N ASP A 100 46.98 8.42 17.19
CA ASP A 100 47.46 9.70 16.68
C ASP A 100 46.68 10.87 17.28
N ALA A 101 45.36 10.72 17.42
CA ALA A 101 44.52 11.73 18.03
C ALA A 101 44.81 11.91 19.53
N PHE A 102 45.09 10.84 20.27
CA PHE A 102 45.47 10.91 21.68
C PHE A 102 46.82 11.58 21.88
N GLU A 103 47.82 11.23 21.07
CA GLU A 103 49.15 11.87 21.11
C GLU A 103 49.05 13.38 20.82
N VAL A 104 48.35 13.78 19.75
CA VAL A 104 48.19 15.19 19.38
C VAL A 104 47.46 16.00 20.46
N GLN A 105 46.53 15.38 21.19
CA GLN A 105 45.75 16.03 22.24
C GLN A 105 46.35 15.87 23.65
N GLY A 106 47.47 15.15 23.80
CA GLY A 106 48.07 14.84 25.10
C GLY A 106 47.18 14.00 26.00
N ILE A 107 46.31 13.16 25.43
CA ILE A 107 45.40 12.28 26.18
C ILE A 107 46.14 10.99 26.54
N ASN A 108 46.36 10.75 27.83
CA ASN A 108 46.98 9.51 28.32
C ASN A 108 45.95 8.36 28.41
N LYS A 109 45.52 7.84 27.25
CA LYS A 109 44.67 6.65 27.12
C LYS A 109 45.21 5.74 26.02
N ALA A 110 44.86 4.46 26.08
CA ALA A 110 45.12 3.51 25.02
C ALA A 110 43.84 3.19 24.25
N ALA A 111 43.99 2.88 22.96
CA ALA A 111 42.96 2.28 22.14
C ALA A 111 43.41 0.87 21.72
N VAL A 112 42.52 -0.11 21.84
CA VAL A 112 42.78 -1.51 21.47
C VAL A 112 41.62 -2.03 20.62
N SER A 113 41.96 -2.76 19.56
CA SER A 113 40.99 -3.51 18.77
C SER A 113 40.98 -4.98 19.17
N ILE A 114 39.78 -5.54 19.37
CA ILE A 114 39.57 -6.93 19.75
C ILE A 114 38.78 -7.62 18.65
N ILE A 115 39.33 -8.72 18.12
CA ILE A 115 38.57 -9.63 17.26
C ILE A 115 37.52 -10.31 18.14
N THR A 116 36.26 -10.25 17.71
CA THR A 116 35.12 -10.65 18.52
C THR A 116 34.29 -11.70 17.83
N GLN A 117 33.94 -12.74 18.58
CA GLN A 117 33.04 -13.80 18.16
C GLN A 117 31.67 -13.59 18.80
N THR A 118 30.63 -13.80 18.02
CA THR A 118 29.24 -13.70 18.47
C THR A 118 28.51 -15.00 18.20
N VAL A 119 28.02 -15.61 19.28
CA VAL A 119 27.22 -16.83 19.22
C VAL A 119 25.86 -16.52 18.59
N VAL A 120 25.47 -17.35 17.62
CA VAL A 120 24.20 -17.29 16.91
C VAL A 120 23.51 -18.65 16.94
N ASP A 121 22.18 -18.65 16.85
CA ASP A 121 21.41 -19.90 16.74
C ASP A 121 21.59 -20.50 15.34
N ARG A 122 21.96 -21.79 15.27
CA ARG A 122 22.12 -22.49 13.99
C ARG A 122 20.78 -22.71 13.28
N ASP A 123 19.69 -22.75 14.04
CA ASP A 123 18.33 -22.93 13.53
C ASP A 123 17.62 -21.58 13.30
N ASP A 124 18.35 -20.45 13.35
CA ASP A 124 17.78 -19.13 13.06
C ASP A 124 17.15 -19.11 11.65
N PRO A 125 15.88 -18.68 11.50
CA PRO A 125 15.20 -18.61 10.21
C PRO A 125 15.97 -17.81 9.14
N ALA A 126 16.85 -16.88 9.52
CA ALA A 126 17.68 -16.10 8.61
C ALA A 126 18.62 -16.97 7.76
N PHE A 127 19.00 -18.16 8.22
CA PHE A 127 19.80 -19.11 7.42
C PHE A 127 19.02 -19.71 6.26
N SER A 128 17.73 -19.98 6.48
CA SER A 128 16.85 -20.51 5.42
C SER A 128 16.45 -19.44 4.40
N ASN A 129 16.49 -18.16 4.76
CA ASN A 129 16.15 -17.05 3.88
C ASN A 129 17.15 -15.89 4.05
N PRO A 130 18.33 -15.97 3.40
CA PRO A 130 19.34 -14.92 3.48
C PRO A 130 18.83 -13.63 2.81
N THR A 131 18.99 -12.52 3.52
CA THR A 131 18.43 -11.22 3.15
C THR A 131 19.46 -10.10 3.13
N LYS A 132 20.54 -10.22 3.90
CA LYS A 132 21.47 -9.11 4.12
C LYS A 132 22.44 -8.94 2.94
N PRO A 133 22.48 -7.78 2.27
CA PRO A 133 23.33 -7.60 1.10
C PRO A 133 24.77 -7.26 1.49
N ILE A 134 25.73 -7.90 0.83
CA ILE A 134 27.17 -7.67 0.98
C ILE A 134 27.85 -7.47 -0.39
N GLY A 135 29.01 -6.83 -0.40
CA GLY A 135 29.78 -6.66 -1.65
C GLY A 135 29.20 -5.64 -2.62
N PRO A 136 29.79 -5.54 -3.82
CA PRO A 136 29.39 -4.61 -4.87
C PRO A 136 28.11 -5.08 -5.57
N PHE A 137 27.66 -4.29 -6.54
CA PHE A 137 26.60 -4.68 -7.46
C PHE A 137 27.19 -5.48 -8.64
N TYR A 138 26.51 -6.56 -9.01
CA TYR A 138 26.72 -7.38 -10.19
C TYR A 138 25.70 -7.01 -11.28
N SER A 139 26.06 -7.19 -12.55
CA SER A 139 25.08 -7.28 -13.63
C SER A 139 24.26 -8.56 -13.48
N GLN A 140 23.13 -8.69 -14.20
CA GLN A 140 22.34 -9.92 -14.19
C GLN A 140 23.15 -11.13 -14.68
N GLU A 141 23.92 -10.96 -15.76
CA GLU A 141 24.78 -12.02 -16.31
C GLU A 141 25.87 -12.44 -15.31
N GLU A 142 26.47 -11.48 -14.61
CA GLU A 142 27.46 -11.76 -13.56
C GLU A 142 26.81 -12.45 -12.35
N ALA A 143 25.60 -12.03 -11.97
CA ALA A 143 24.83 -12.62 -10.88
C ALA A 143 24.48 -14.08 -11.15
N ASP A 144 23.98 -14.38 -12.35
CA ASP A 144 23.65 -15.74 -12.80
C ASP A 144 24.92 -16.61 -12.83
N ARG A 145 26.04 -16.05 -13.30
CA ARG A 145 27.33 -16.74 -13.30
C ARG A 145 27.81 -17.06 -11.88
N VAL A 146 27.83 -16.09 -10.97
CA VAL A 146 28.29 -16.34 -9.59
C VAL A 146 27.31 -17.23 -8.80
N ALA A 147 26.02 -17.20 -9.13
CA ALA A 147 25.06 -18.13 -8.55
C ALA A 147 25.32 -19.58 -9.02
N ALA A 148 25.53 -19.78 -10.33
CA ALA A 148 25.75 -21.10 -10.91
C ALA A 148 27.12 -21.69 -10.58
N GLU A 149 28.18 -20.90 -10.69
CA GLU A 149 29.56 -21.36 -10.49
C GLU A 149 29.93 -21.44 -9.01
N ARG A 150 29.35 -20.57 -8.16
CA ARG A 150 29.82 -20.34 -6.79
C ARG A 150 28.75 -20.58 -5.72
N GLY A 151 27.52 -20.91 -6.11
CA GLY A 151 26.42 -21.18 -5.19
C GLY A 151 25.96 -19.95 -4.39
N TYR A 152 26.26 -18.74 -4.89
CA TYR A 152 25.90 -17.52 -4.18
C TYR A 152 24.41 -17.27 -4.23
N ASN A 153 23.83 -16.96 -3.07
CA ASN A 153 22.53 -16.33 -3.00
C ASN A 153 22.69 -14.89 -3.47
N VAL A 154 22.17 -14.56 -4.65
CA VAL A 154 22.13 -13.21 -5.21
C VAL A 154 20.70 -12.72 -5.32
N LYS A 155 20.47 -11.45 -5.02
CA LYS A 155 19.16 -10.81 -5.16
C LYS A 155 19.32 -9.46 -5.87
N GLU A 156 18.40 -9.16 -6.77
CA GLU A 156 18.31 -7.85 -7.40
C GLU A 156 18.01 -6.78 -6.34
N ASP A 157 18.66 -5.63 -6.39
CA ASP A 157 18.50 -4.52 -5.44
C ASP A 157 17.90 -3.32 -6.17
N ALA A 158 16.57 -3.36 -6.34
CA ALA A 158 15.75 -2.24 -6.81
C ALA A 158 16.28 -1.61 -8.13
N GLY A 159 16.70 -2.47 -9.07
CA GLY A 159 17.27 -2.10 -10.37
C GLY A 159 18.65 -1.45 -10.33
N ARG A 160 19.28 -1.29 -9.16
CA ARG A 160 20.66 -0.80 -9.02
C ARG A 160 21.71 -1.86 -9.38
N GLY A 161 21.28 -3.07 -9.73
CA GLY A 161 22.08 -4.26 -9.98
C GLY A 161 21.75 -5.38 -9.01
N TRP A 162 22.51 -6.46 -9.05
CA TRP A 162 22.35 -7.64 -8.20
C TRP A 162 23.38 -7.62 -7.07
N ARG A 163 23.06 -8.10 -5.87
CA ARG A 163 24.02 -8.20 -4.77
C ARG A 163 23.98 -9.58 -4.14
N ARG A 164 25.13 -10.05 -3.63
CA ARG A 164 25.19 -11.26 -2.81
C ARG A 164 24.44 -10.98 -1.50
N VAL A 165 23.53 -11.86 -1.14
CA VAL A 165 22.82 -11.85 0.14
C VAL A 165 23.26 -13.00 1.02
N VAL A 166 23.33 -12.72 2.32
CA VAL A 166 23.79 -13.68 3.34
C VAL A 166 22.84 -13.66 4.53
N ALA A 167 22.95 -14.68 5.38
CA ALA A 167 22.16 -14.78 6.60
C ALA A 167 22.56 -13.65 7.57
N SER A 168 21.57 -13.13 8.30
CA SER A 168 21.79 -12.16 9.38
C SER A 168 21.00 -12.59 10.61
N PRO A 169 21.48 -13.63 11.32
CA PRO A 169 20.81 -14.17 12.50
C PRO A 169 20.89 -13.19 13.67
N ARG A 170 20.03 -13.38 14.67
CA ARG A 170 20.09 -12.57 15.89
C ARG A 170 21.30 -12.97 16.75
N PRO A 171 22.07 -12.00 17.26
CA PRO A 171 23.18 -12.30 18.15
C PRO A 171 22.65 -12.72 19.53
N GLN A 172 23.22 -13.78 20.10
CA GLN A 172 22.84 -14.28 21.43
C GLN A 172 23.85 -13.88 22.51
N ARG A 173 25.15 -13.98 22.20
CA ARG A 173 26.22 -13.74 23.18
C ARG A 173 27.51 -13.33 22.49
N ILE A 174 28.22 -12.34 23.03
CA ILE A 174 29.60 -12.01 22.62
C ILE A 174 30.56 -12.82 23.50
N VAL A 175 31.49 -13.55 22.88
CA VAL A 175 32.39 -14.45 23.59
C VAL A 175 33.40 -13.68 24.45
N GLU A 176 33.96 -12.60 23.91
CA GLU A 176 34.97 -11.77 24.56
C GLU A 176 34.39 -10.66 25.45
N ALA A 177 33.08 -10.71 25.76
CA ALA A 177 32.36 -9.64 26.46
C ALA A 177 32.99 -9.25 27.79
N GLU A 178 33.37 -10.24 28.61
CA GLU A 178 33.97 -10.00 29.93
C GLU A 178 35.35 -9.31 29.82
N THR A 179 36.15 -9.69 28.83
CA THR A 179 37.44 -9.04 28.54
C THR A 179 37.24 -7.60 28.09
N ILE A 180 36.25 -7.36 27.22
CA ILE A 180 35.90 -6.01 26.76
C ILE A 180 35.45 -5.16 27.95
N ARG A 181 34.61 -5.71 28.84
CA ARG A 181 34.13 -5.04 30.05
C ARG A 181 35.28 -4.57 30.94
N GLN A 182 36.21 -5.47 31.26
CA GLN A 182 37.37 -5.15 32.11
C GLN A 182 38.23 -4.02 31.51
N LEU A 183 38.45 -4.02 30.19
CA LEU A 183 39.24 -2.98 29.51
C LEU A 183 38.52 -1.62 29.47
N VAL A 184 37.22 -1.62 29.19
CA VAL A 184 36.41 -0.39 29.19
C VAL A 184 36.34 0.20 30.60
N GLU A 185 36.16 -0.63 31.63
CA GLU A 185 36.16 -0.22 33.04
C GLU A 185 37.51 0.38 33.48
N SER A 186 38.64 -0.15 32.97
CA SER A 186 39.97 0.43 33.21
C SER A 186 40.22 1.74 32.46
N GLY A 187 39.29 2.20 31.63
CA GLY A 187 39.39 3.45 30.87
C GLY A 187 40.08 3.31 29.50
N THR A 188 40.37 2.09 29.06
CA THR A 188 40.88 1.82 27.71
C THR A 188 39.74 1.94 26.71
N LEU A 189 39.99 2.59 25.58
CA LEU A 189 39.03 2.61 24.47
C LEU A 189 39.10 1.27 23.74
N VAL A 190 37.96 0.61 23.59
CA VAL A 190 37.90 -0.71 22.93
C VAL A 190 37.12 -0.61 21.63
N VAL A 191 37.77 -0.95 20.52
CA VAL A 191 37.11 -1.21 19.23
C VAL A 191 36.81 -2.70 19.15
N SER A 192 35.55 -3.07 19.00
CA SER A 192 35.13 -4.48 19.03
C SER A 192 33.84 -4.70 18.23
N THR A 193 33.36 -5.95 18.19
CA THR A 193 32.06 -6.32 17.61
C THR A 193 31.90 -5.85 16.15
N GLY A 194 33.01 -5.86 15.40
CA GLY A 194 33.03 -5.39 14.02
C GLY A 194 32.09 -6.22 13.14
N GLY A 195 31.21 -5.55 12.40
CA GLY A 195 30.14 -6.20 11.63
C GLY A 195 29.11 -6.93 12.50
N GLY A 196 28.96 -6.58 13.79
CA GLY A 196 28.13 -7.31 14.75
C GLY A 196 28.84 -8.49 15.44
N GLY A 197 30.12 -8.72 15.12
CA GLY A 197 30.92 -9.85 15.58
C GLY A 197 30.98 -10.99 14.55
N ILE A 198 32.01 -11.83 14.65
CA ILE A 198 32.20 -13.00 13.79
C ILE A 198 31.18 -14.07 14.22
N PRO A 199 30.26 -14.50 13.35
CA PRO A 199 29.24 -15.46 13.73
C PRO A 199 29.87 -16.83 14.01
N VAL A 200 29.55 -17.39 15.18
CA VAL A 200 29.93 -18.74 15.57
C VAL A 200 28.72 -19.49 16.12
N SER A 201 28.68 -20.80 15.90
CA SER A 201 27.76 -21.72 16.60
C SER A 201 28.50 -22.39 17.75
N GLN A 202 27.78 -22.67 18.84
CA GLN A 202 28.31 -23.36 20.00
C GLN A 202 27.70 -24.77 20.06
N ALA A 203 28.56 -25.79 20.12
CA ALA A 203 28.12 -27.16 20.35
C ALA A 203 27.84 -27.42 21.84
N ASP A 204 27.18 -28.54 22.15
CA ASP A 204 26.82 -28.92 23.53
C ASP A 204 28.04 -29.09 24.45
N ASP A 205 29.22 -29.43 23.89
CA ASP A 205 30.49 -29.54 24.61
C ASP A 205 31.19 -28.19 24.86
N GLY A 206 30.59 -27.10 24.39
CA GLY A 206 31.07 -25.73 24.53
C GLY A 206 32.02 -25.27 23.44
N THR A 207 32.40 -26.13 22.49
CA THR A 207 33.28 -25.76 21.36
C THR A 207 32.58 -24.82 20.39
N LEU A 208 33.36 -23.94 19.76
CA LEU A 208 32.88 -22.93 18.82
C LEU A 208 33.30 -23.29 17.39
N SER A 209 32.39 -23.10 16.44
CA SER A 209 32.67 -23.23 15.01
C SER A 209 32.14 -22.02 14.25
N GLY A 210 32.89 -21.57 13.25
CA GLY A 210 32.48 -20.48 12.35
C GLY A 210 31.20 -20.81 11.59
N VAL A 211 30.40 -19.78 11.33
CA VAL A 211 29.16 -19.91 10.54
C VAL A 211 29.09 -18.78 9.52
N GLU A 212 28.80 -19.12 8.27
CA GLU A 212 28.65 -18.14 7.18
C GLU A 212 27.42 -17.23 7.38
N ALA A 213 27.63 -16.10 8.05
CA ALA A 213 26.63 -15.07 8.25
C ALA A 213 27.28 -13.69 8.45
N VAL A 214 26.45 -12.64 8.43
CA VAL A 214 26.86 -11.30 8.85
C VAL A 214 25.82 -10.75 9.82
N ILE A 215 26.22 -10.52 11.05
CA ILE A 215 25.34 -10.01 12.10
C ILE A 215 25.03 -8.53 11.85
N ASP A 216 23.90 -8.03 12.34
CA ASP A 216 23.68 -6.59 12.31
C ASP A 216 24.51 -5.85 13.35
N LYS A 217 25.19 -4.79 12.89
CA LYS A 217 26.03 -3.97 13.76
C LYS A 217 25.20 -3.31 14.87
N ASP A 218 23.94 -2.97 14.60
CA ASP A 218 23.07 -2.28 15.55
C ASP A 218 22.59 -3.27 16.62
N PHE A 219 22.29 -4.52 16.24
CA PHE A 219 22.03 -5.60 17.20
C PHE A 219 23.27 -5.98 18.00
N GLY A 220 24.44 -6.07 17.35
CA GLY A 220 25.70 -6.34 18.04
C GLY A 220 26.06 -5.22 19.02
N ALA A 221 25.85 -3.96 18.65
CA ALA A 221 26.07 -2.82 19.53
C ALA A 221 25.07 -2.78 20.69
N ALA A 222 23.80 -3.12 20.45
CA ALA A 222 22.82 -3.24 21.52
C ALA A 222 23.19 -4.36 22.50
N LEU A 223 23.60 -5.53 22.01
CA LEU A 223 24.06 -6.63 22.85
C LEU A 223 25.32 -6.25 23.65
N LEU A 224 26.28 -5.56 23.03
CA LEU A 224 27.46 -5.07 23.73
C LEU A 224 27.10 -4.03 24.79
N ALA A 225 26.18 -3.11 24.50
CA ALA A 225 25.73 -2.09 25.43
C ALA A 225 25.07 -2.71 26.68
N ASP A 226 24.23 -3.72 26.48
CA ASP A 226 23.61 -4.50 27.56
C ASP A 226 24.68 -5.19 28.42
N LEU A 227 25.65 -5.88 27.79
CA LEU A 227 26.72 -6.60 28.50
C LEU A 227 27.70 -5.69 29.25
N LEU A 228 27.81 -4.43 28.85
CA LEU A 228 28.68 -3.43 29.49
C LEU A 228 27.94 -2.58 30.52
N ASP A 229 26.65 -2.84 30.77
CA ASP A 229 25.76 -1.97 31.56
C ASP A 229 25.91 -0.50 31.12
N ALA A 230 25.94 -0.26 29.81
CA ALA A 230 26.25 1.05 29.26
C ALA A 230 25.14 2.05 29.53
N ASP A 231 25.50 3.26 29.95
CA ASP A 231 24.54 4.35 30.19
C ASP A 231 23.91 4.87 28.88
N THR A 232 24.64 4.76 27.77
CA THR A 232 24.22 5.28 26.46
C THR A 232 24.64 4.34 25.33
N LEU A 233 23.68 3.95 24.49
CA LEU A 233 23.93 3.42 23.16
C LEU A 233 23.74 4.53 22.12
N MET A 234 24.78 4.81 21.33
CA MET A 234 24.78 5.84 20.30
C MET A 234 24.91 5.18 18.92
N ILE A 235 23.84 5.23 18.11
CA ILE A 235 23.85 4.74 16.73
C ILE A 235 23.92 5.93 15.78
N LEU A 236 25.02 6.04 15.03
CA LEU A 236 25.22 7.15 14.10
C LEU A 236 24.55 6.87 12.75
N THR A 237 23.75 7.83 12.27
CA THR A 237 23.04 7.75 10.98
C THR A 237 23.41 8.92 10.07
N ALA A 238 23.07 8.80 8.78
CA ALA A 238 23.36 9.80 7.75
C ALA A 238 22.24 10.84 7.57
N VAL A 239 21.20 10.80 8.41
CA VAL A 239 20.06 11.72 8.39
C VAL A 239 20.03 12.57 9.66
N ASP A 240 19.49 13.77 9.58
CA ASP A 240 19.55 14.74 10.68
C ASP A 240 18.70 14.35 11.90
N ALA A 241 17.60 13.62 11.69
CA ALA A 241 16.73 13.12 12.76
C ALA A 241 15.84 11.96 12.28
N VAL A 242 15.39 11.13 13.22
CA VAL A 242 14.25 10.23 13.01
C VAL A 242 12.98 11.08 12.96
N LYS A 243 12.04 10.79 12.06
CA LYS A 243 10.84 11.58 11.85
C LYS A 243 9.57 10.72 11.92
N ILE A 244 8.50 11.26 12.47
CA ILE A 244 7.12 10.74 12.31
C ILE A 244 6.41 11.54 11.23
N ASN A 245 5.34 10.96 10.66
CA ASN A 245 4.63 11.57 9.53
C ASN A 245 5.57 11.92 8.37
N TYR A 246 6.59 11.09 8.15
CA TYR A 246 7.63 11.36 7.14
C TYR A 246 6.97 11.56 5.76
N GLY A 247 7.30 12.67 5.10
CA GLY A 247 6.72 13.03 3.80
C GLY A 247 5.30 13.63 3.86
N LEU A 248 4.71 13.86 5.04
CA LEU A 248 3.40 14.51 5.19
C LEU A 248 3.53 16.00 5.55
N GLU A 249 2.46 16.77 5.35
CA GLU A 249 2.41 18.20 5.74
C GLU A 249 2.67 18.42 7.23
N ASN A 250 2.39 17.42 8.07
CA ASN A 250 2.65 17.43 9.51
C ASN A 250 3.87 16.57 9.90
N GLU A 251 4.86 16.45 9.01
CA GLU A 251 6.16 15.83 9.29
C GLU A 251 6.79 16.44 10.55
N GLN A 252 7.27 15.57 11.45
CA GLN A 252 7.88 16.01 12.70
C GLN A 252 9.14 15.22 13.01
N SER A 253 10.24 15.94 13.20
CA SER A 253 11.48 15.37 13.75
C SER A 253 11.31 15.01 15.23
N LEU A 254 11.71 13.78 15.56
CA LEU A 254 11.79 13.32 16.94
C LEU A 254 13.12 13.76 17.56
N GLY A 255 13.03 14.41 18.72
CA GLY A 255 14.17 14.73 19.59
C GLY A 255 14.26 13.72 20.72
N TYR A 256 13.87 14.15 21.93
CA TYR A 256 13.76 13.28 23.09
C TYR A 256 12.44 12.53 23.10
N VAL A 257 12.51 11.20 23.12
CA VAL A 257 11.34 10.31 23.14
C VAL A 257 11.59 9.15 24.09
N THR A 258 10.51 8.65 24.69
CA THR A 258 10.52 7.45 25.54
C THR A 258 10.32 6.18 24.72
N ALA A 259 10.71 5.03 25.27
CA ALA A 259 10.45 3.73 24.64
C ALA A 259 8.95 3.49 24.40
N ASP A 260 8.10 3.87 25.35
CA ASP A 260 6.64 3.74 25.23
C ASP A 260 6.06 4.61 24.10
N GLU A 261 6.60 5.81 23.89
CA GLU A 261 6.22 6.66 22.75
C GLU A 261 6.67 6.05 21.43
N LEU A 262 7.90 5.53 21.36
CA LEU A 262 8.40 4.83 20.18
C LEU A 262 7.56 3.58 19.86
N SER A 263 7.19 2.78 20.87
CA SER A 263 6.28 1.64 20.68
C SER A 263 4.92 2.10 20.16
N ARG A 264 4.34 3.17 20.72
CA ARG A 264 3.09 3.75 20.18
C ARG A 264 3.23 4.19 18.73
N TYR A 265 4.35 4.82 18.36
CA TYR A 265 4.57 5.24 16.97
C TYR A 265 4.78 4.06 16.02
N ILE A 266 5.40 2.97 16.48
CA ILE A 266 5.48 1.70 15.75
C ILE A 266 4.08 1.12 15.54
N ASP A 267 3.25 1.06 16.59
CA ASP A 267 1.88 0.57 16.53
C ASP A 267 0.98 1.43 15.63
N GLN A 268 1.25 2.73 15.56
CA GLN A 268 0.60 3.70 14.65
C GLN A 268 1.12 3.62 13.21
N GLY A 269 2.14 2.80 12.96
CA GLY A 269 2.70 2.60 11.63
C GLY A 269 3.58 3.75 11.11
N HIS A 270 4.04 4.68 11.97
CA HIS A 270 4.94 5.76 11.53
C HIS A 270 6.30 5.24 11.05
N PHE A 271 6.70 4.07 11.53
CA PHE A 271 7.90 3.35 11.08
C PHE A 271 7.54 2.05 10.35
N ALA A 272 6.25 1.83 10.05
CA ALA A 272 5.81 0.75 9.20
C ALA A 272 6.17 1.07 7.76
N GLN A 273 6.38 0.02 6.97
CA GLN A 273 6.72 0.16 5.57
C GLN A 273 5.55 0.83 4.84
N MET A 274 5.84 1.92 4.12
CA MET A 274 4.87 2.65 3.28
C MET A 274 4.30 1.82 2.12
N VAL A 275 4.69 0.55 2.05
CA VAL A 275 4.44 -0.40 0.98
C VAL A 275 4.12 -1.73 1.65
N GLU A 276 3.00 -2.33 1.29
CA GLU A 276 2.62 -3.65 1.77
C GLU A 276 3.17 -4.71 0.84
N TYR A 277 3.76 -5.75 1.43
CA TYR A 277 4.34 -6.86 0.68
C TYR A 277 3.50 -8.11 0.91
N TYR A 278 3.06 -8.70 -0.19
CA TYR A 278 2.25 -9.89 -0.20
C TYR A 278 2.99 -11.01 -0.92
N GLN A 279 3.05 -12.17 -0.29
CA GLN A 279 3.67 -13.34 -0.87
C GLN A 279 2.76 -14.56 -0.71
N ARG A 280 2.76 -15.39 -1.76
CA ARG A 280 2.14 -16.72 -1.73
C ARG A 280 3.17 -17.75 -2.15
N ARG A 281 3.69 -18.51 -1.18
CA ARG A 281 4.82 -19.44 -1.42
C ARG A 281 4.38 -20.73 -2.13
N SER A 282 3.10 -21.09 -2.00
CA SER A 282 2.50 -22.28 -2.63
C SER A 282 1.05 -22.04 -3.05
N ALA A 283 0.58 -22.74 -4.10
CA ALA A 283 -0.82 -22.72 -4.50
C ALA A 283 -1.79 -23.25 -3.42
N LYS A 284 -1.28 -23.91 -2.37
CA LYS A 284 -2.06 -24.39 -1.22
C LYS A 284 -2.06 -23.44 -0.02
N GLU A 285 -1.22 -22.42 -0.04
CA GLU A 285 -1.09 -21.45 1.06
C GLU A 285 -1.90 -20.18 0.78
N PRO A 286 -2.38 -19.47 1.81
CA PRO A 286 -3.01 -18.17 1.64
C PRO A 286 -2.00 -17.12 1.17
N LEU A 287 -2.49 -16.02 0.61
CA LEU A 287 -1.68 -14.83 0.36
C LEU A 287 -1.44 -14.15 1.72
N GLU A 288 -0.18 -14.12 2.17
CA GLU A 288 0.17 -13.54 3.47
C GLU A 288 0.91 -12.22 3.29
N GLN A 289 0.62 -11.29 4.20
CA GLN A 289 1.37 -10.05 4.32
C GLN A 289 2.67 -10.34 5.06
N VAL A 290 3.79 -9.95 4.46
CA VAL A 290 5.14 -10.22 4.96
C VAL A 290 5.87 -8.91 5.23
N SER A 291 6.66 -8.85 6.29
CA SER A 291 7.54 -7.70 6.56
C SER A 291 8.64 -7.66 5.49
N ARG A 292 8.82 -6.53 4.78
CA ARG A 292 9.72 -6.32 3.60
C ARG A 292 10.65 -7.49 3.36
N PRO A 293 10.20 -8.52 2.64
CA PRO A 293 11.10 -9.59 2.29
C PRO A 293 12.14 -8.96 1.38
N TYR A 294 13.42 -9.17 1.68
CA TYR A 294 14.45 -8.90 0.69
C TYR A 294 14.17 -9.83 -0.48
N LEU A 295 13.44 -9.28 -1.45
CA LEU A 295 13.27 -9.65 -2.85
C LEU A 295 13.41 -11.15 -3.12
N SER A 296 12.37 -11.90 -2.74
CA SER A 296 12.04 -13.19 -3.34
C SER A 296 11.24 -12.95 -4.61
N SER A 297 11.48 -13.73 -5.66
CA SER A 297 10.60 -13.76 -6.84
C SER A 297 9.14 -14.04 -6.42
N GLY A 298 8.19 -13.35 -7.06
CA GLY A 298 6.77 -13.52 -6.77
C GLY A 298 6.22 -12.69 -5.62
N LEU A 299 6.62 -11.42 -5.59
CA LEU A 299 6.14 -10.44 -4.62
C LEU A 299 5.05 -9.58 -5.25
N TRP A 300 3.91 -9.49 -4.57
CA TRP A 300 2.90 -8.49 -4.84
C TRP A 300 3.11 -7.32 -3.90
N ILE A 301 3.49 -6.19 -4.48
CA ILE A 301 3.75 -4.92 -3.82
C ILE A 301 2.47 -4.06 -3.92
N HIS A 302 1.86 -3.73 -2.79
CA HIS A 302 0.62 -2.97 -2.76
C HIS A 302 0.79 -1.65 -2.03
N VAL A 303 0.28 -0.58 -2.65
CA VAL A 303 0.28 0.78 -2.11
C VAL A 303 -1.18 1.19 -1.91
N PRO A 304 -1.70 1.13 -0.66
CA PRO A 304 -3.10 1.42 -0.36
C PRO A 304 -3.42 2.91 -0.24
N ASP A 305 -2.49 3.77 0.16
CA ASP A 305 -2.78 5.14 0.63
C ASP A 305 -2.13 6.25 -0.21
N LYS A 306 -2.73 7.45 -0.16
CA LYS A 306 -2.32 8.72 -0.75
C LYS A 306 -1.04 9.33 -0.17
N LYS A 307 -0.50 8.70 0.88
CA LYS A 307 0.57 9.24 1.73
C LYS A 307 1.97 8.80 1.31
N VAL A 308 2.07 8.06 0.22
CA VAL A 308 3.36 7.57 -0.29
C VAL A 308 3.93 8.57 -1.28
N ASP A 309 5.19 8.98 -1.08
CA ASP A 309 5.93 9.72 -2.10
C ASP A 309 6.17 8.78 -3.29
N LEU A 310 5.30 8.88 -4.29
CA LEU A 310 5.41 8.12 -5.53
C LEU A 310 6.66 8.45 -6.32
N GLY A 311 7.26 9.63 -6.14
CA GLY A 311 8.53 9.98 -6.76
C GLY A 311 9.66 9.13 -6.19
N GLN A 312 9.73 9.01 -4.87
CA GLN A 312 10.68 8.13 -4.19
C GLN A 312 10.41 6.65 -4.50
N LEU A 313 9.14 6.23 -4.53
CA LEU A 313 8.77 4.87 -4.92
C LEU A 313 9.17 4.57 -6.36
N ALA A 314 8.91 5.51 -7.28
CA ALA A 314 9.28 5.35 -8.68
C ALA A 314 10.80 5.32 -8.87
N GLU A 315 11.57 6.11 -8.11
CA GLU A 315 13.03 6.04 -8.13
C GLU A 315 13.54 4.73 -7.54
N GLU A 316 13.00 4.29 -6.40
CA GLU A 316 13.38 3.05 -5.72
C GLU A 316 13.13 1.83 -6.62
N TYR A 317 11.94 1.71 -7.20
CA TYR A 317 11.58 0.56 -8.04
C TYR A 317 11.83 0.77 -9.53
N GLN A 318 12.46 1.89 -9.92
CA GLN A 318 12.69 2.33 -11.30
C GLN A 318 11.43 2.23 -12.17
N LEU A 319 10.35 2.83 -11.68
CA LEU A 319 9.10 3.02 -12.41
C LEU A 319 9.09 4.41 -13.04
N ASP A 320 8.23 4.63 -14.03
CA ASP A 320 8.05 5.96 -14.58
C ASP A 320 7.25 6.83 -13.61
N ALA A 321 7.91 7.84 -13.04
CA ALA A 321 7.30 8.72 -12.04
C ALA A 321 6.10 9.51 -12.56
N ASN A 322 6.03 9.82 -13.87
CA ASN A 322 4.89 10.53 -14.44
C ASN A 322 3.68 9.59 -14.55
N ILE A 323 3.88 8.39 -15.12
CA ILE A 323 2.81 7.39 -15.25
C ILE A 323 2.28 7.00 -13.87
N VAL A 324 3.16 6.74 -12.90
CA VAL A 324 2.74 6.33 -11.55
C VAL A 324 1.94 7.45 -10.85
N ARG A 325 2.22 8.73 -11.13
CA ARG A 325 1.46 9.86 -10.58
C ARG A 325 0.05 9.98 -11.15
N ASP A 326 -0.20 9.53 -12.37
CA ASP A 326 -1.51 9.63 -13.01
C ASP A 326 -2.61 8.91 -12.20
N VAL A 327 -2.28 7.84 -11.46
CA VAL A 327 -3.26 7.11 -10.62
C VAL A 327 -3.84 7.96 -9.47
N TYR A 328 -3.21 9.08 -9.12
CA TYR A 328 -3.75 10.01 -8.14
C TYR A 328 -4.84 10.92 -8.71
N ASP A 329 -4.95 11.06 -10.03
CA ASP A 329 -6.10 11.72 -10.63
C ASP A 329 -7.35 10.86 -10.45
N LYS A 330 -8.34 11.36 -9.70
CA LYS A 330 -9.62 10.67 -9.47
C LYS A 330 -10.35 10.32 -10.78
N HIS A 331 -10.10 11.08 -11.84
CA HIS A 331 -10.74 10.92 -13.15
C HIS A 331 -9.91 10.13 -14.16
N GLU A 332 -8.80 9.52 -13.75
CA GLU A 332 -7.96 8.70 -14.62
C GLU A 332 -8.78 7.58 -15.29
N LEU A 333 -8.58 7.43 -16.61
CA LEU A 333 -9.34 6.51 -17.45
C LEU A 333 -8.64 5.16 -17.61
N PRO A 334 -9.39 4.06 -17.81
CA PRO A 334 -8.77 2.78 -18.10
C PRO A 334 -7.96 2.82 -19.40
N ARG A 335 -6.68 2.47 -19.31
CA ARG A 335 -5.75 2.36 -20.45
C ARG A 335 -4.62 1.39 -20.11
N ASN A 336 -3.89 0.93 -21.12
CA ASN A 336 -2.61 0.30 -20.88
C ASN A 336 -1.48 1.04 -21.60
N GLU A 337 -0.32 1.05 -20.96
CA GLU A 337 0.89 1.65 -21.46
C GLU A 337 2.07 0.69 -21.30
N PHE A 338 3.02 0.78 -22.22
CA PHE A 338 4.23 -0.01 -22.19
C PHE A 338 5.44 0.92 -22.34
N LYS A 339 6.31 0.91 -21.34
CA LYS A 339 7.52 1.74 -21.31
C LYS A 339 8.68 0.96 -20.73
N GLU A 340 9.81 0.92 -21.45
CA GLU A 340 11.09 0.36 -20.97
C GLU A 340 10.93 -1.02 -20.30
N SER A 341 10.20 -1.94 -20.94
CA SER A 341 9.87 -3.30 -20.45
C SER A 341 8.89 -3.41 -19.27
N THR A 342 8.34 -2.29 -18.81
CA THR A 342 7.30 -2.25 -17.77
C THR A 342 5.93 -2.01 -18.40
N LYS A 343 4.93 -2.78 -17.95
CA LYS A 343 3.54 -2.63 -18.39
C LYS A 343 2.71 -2.00 -17.28
N TYR A 344 2.05 -0.89 -17.61
CA TYR A 344 1.17 -0.15 -16.71
C TYR A 344 -0.26 -0.36 -17.19
N VAL A 345 -1.13 -0.81 -16.29
CA VAL A 345 -2.52 -1.14 -16.59
C VAL A 345 -3.40 -0.34 -15.63
N PHE A 346 -4.04 0.69 -16.16
CA PHE A 346 -5.03 1.48 -15.45
C PHE A 346 -6.39 0.83 -15.65
N VAL A 347 -7.08 0.58 -14.54
CA VAL A 347 -8.48 0.16 -14.52
C VAL A 347 -9.21 0.96 -13.46
N ARG A 348 -10.54 0.95 -13.51
CA ARG A 348 -11.37 1.56 -12.46
C ARG A 348 -12.10 0.48 -11.70
N VAL A 349 -12.10 0.56 -10.37
CA VAL A 349 -12.79 -0.36 -9.46
C VAL A 349 -13.98 0.32 -8.80
N PRO A 350 -15.08 -0.39 -8.48
CA PRO A 350 -16.19 0.20 -7.74
C PRO A 350 -15.74 0.68 -6.36
N SER A 351 -15.96 1.96 -6.05
CA SER A 351 -15.58 2.54 -4.76
C SER A 351 -16.73 2.48 -3.75
N SER A 352 -16.40 2.28 -2.48
CA SER A 352 -17.35 2.44 -1.35
C SER A 352 -17.28 3.84 -0.73
N ALA A 353 -16.40 4.71 -1.24
CA ALA A 353 -16.10 6.00 -0.64
C ALA A 353 -17.32 6.94 -0.63
N SER A 354 -17.48 7.69 0.46
CA SER A 354 -18.56 8.67 0.68
C SER A 354 -18.47 9.91 -0.21
N ASP A 355 -17.41 10.06 -1.00
CA ASP A 355 -17.10 11.22 -1.86
C ASP A 355 -17.98 11.32 -3.13
N GLY A 356 -18.93 10.42 -3.32
CA GLY A 356 -19.95 10.50 -4.37
C GLY A 356 -19.66 9.67 -5.62
N GLU A 357 -18.40 9.51 -6.02
CA GLU A 357 -18.01 8.70 -7.20
C GLU A 357 -18.33 7.21 -6.99
N ALA A 358 -18.84 6.52 -8.03
CA ALA A 358 -19.09 5.08 -7.97
C ALA A 358 -17.84 4.25 -8.24
N THR A 359 -16.82 4.85 -8.83
CA THR A 359 -15.62 4.17 -9.30
C THR A 359 -14.37 4.95 -8.95
N ALA A 360 -13.24 4.27 -8.78
CA ALA A 360 -11.95 4.86 -8.46
C ALA A 360 -10.82 4.21 -9.28
N PRO A 361 -9.74 4.92 -9.63
CA PRO A 361 -8.63 4.35 -10.39
C PRO A 361 -7.81 3.37 -9.56
N LEU A 362 -7.34 2.32 -10.23
CA LEU A 362 -6.41 1.31 -9.75
C LEU A 362 -5.34 1.13 -10.83
N LEU A 363 -4.08 1.29 -10.46
CA LEU A 363 -2.94 1.02 -11.33
C LEU A 363 -2.33 -0.34 -10.97
N ALA A 364 -2.32 -1.27 -11.92
CA ALA A 364 -1.56 -2.51 -11.83
C ALA A 364 -0.31 -2.41 -12.71
N ILE A 365 0.86 -2.74 -12.16
CA ILE A 365 2.14 -2.63 -12.86
C ILE A 365 2.79 -4.01 -12.91
N VAL A 366 3.22 -4.41 -14.10
CA VAL A 366 3.98 -5.63 -14.34
C VAL A 366 5.38 -5.26 -14.80
N LYS A 367 6.40 -5.60 -14.00
CA LYS A 367 7.81 -5.38 -14.31
C LYS A 367 8.61 -6.64 -13.98
N ALA A 368 9.16 -7.31 -14.99
CA ALA A 368 9.90 -8.57 -14.82
C ALA A 368 9.14 -9.58 -13.93
N ASN A 369 9.65 -9.91 -12.74
CA ASN A 369 9.05 -10.83 -11.76
C ASN A 369 8.34 -10.12 -10.59
N GLN A 370 8.08 -8.83 -10.72
CA GLN A 370 7.39 -8.00 -9.72
C GLN A 370 6.01 -7.57 -10.21
N PHE A 371 5.07 -7.54 -9.28
CA PHE A 371 3.72 -7.05 -9.52
C PHE A 371 3.38 -5.96 -8.51
N PHE A 372 2.94 -4.80 -9.00
CA PHE A 372 2.54 -3.68 -8.15
C PHE A 372 1.06 -3.39 -8.34
N THR A 373 0.42 -2.95 -7.27
CA THR A 373 -0.91 -2.32 -7.33
C THR A 373 -0.90 -1.04 -6.52
N ILE A 374 -1.40 0.06 -7.08
CA ILE A 374 -1.50 1.36 -6.44
C ILE A 374 -2.97 1.79 -6.49
N ALA A 375 -3.59 1.98 -5.33
CA ALA A 375 -5.04 2.09 -5.20
C ALA A 375 -5.48 3.25 -4.28
N PRO A 376 -5.08 4.51 -4.57
CA PRO A 376 -5.14 5.61 -3.60
C PRO A 376 -6.57 6.08 -3.26
N HIS A 377 -7.57 5.71 -4.05
CA HIS A 377 -8.96 6.17 -3.91
C HIS A 377 -9.97 5.02 -3.75
N SER A 378 -9.50 3.80 -3.47
CA SER A 378 -10.37 2.62 -3.37
C SER A 378 -10.00 1.72 -2.20
N ASP A 379 -10.97 0.95 -1.70
CA ASP A 379 -10.75 -0.04 -0.63
C ASP A 379 -10.12 -1.36 -1.14
N PHE A 380 -9.44 -1.32 -2.29
CA PHE A 380 -8.86 -2.51 -2.91
C PHE A 380 -7.77 -3.09 -1.99
N SER A 381 -7.93 -4.36 -1.59
CA SER A 381 -6.89 -5.09 -0.86
C SER A 381 -6.50 -6.38 -1.60
N PRO A 382 -5.19 -6.70 -1.70
CA PRO A 382 -4.73 -7.99 -2.18
C PRO A 382 -5.32 -9.19 -1.42
N LYS A 383 -5.65 -9.03 -0.13
CA LYS A 383 -6.22 -10.10 0.70
C LYS A 383 -7.60 -10.56 0.22
N ASP A 384 -8.42 -9.63 -0.27
CA ASP A 384 -9.76 -9.92 -0.80
C ASP A 384 -9.72 -10.76 -2.09
N ILE A 385 -8.55 -10.81 -2.73
CA ILE A 385 -8.32 -11.44 -4.02
C ILE A 385 -7.76 -12.86 -3.85
N SER A 386 -7.39 -13.24 -2.62
CA SER A 386 -6.81 -14.54 -2.30
C SER A 386 -7.66 -15.74 -2.77
N VAL A 387 -8.99 -15.57 -2.84
CA VAL A 387 -9.95 -16.59 -3.32
C VAL A 387 -9.81 -16.89 -4.81
N PHE A 388 -9.39 -15.90 -5.61
CA PHE A 388 -9.26 -16.02 -7.06
C PHE A 388 -7.89 -16.53 -7.50
N LEU A 389 -6.91 -16.58 -6.59
CA LEU A 389 -5.56 -17.02 -6.91
C LEU A 389 -5.55 -18.56 -7.09
N THR A 390 -5.33 -19.02 -8.32
CA THR A 390 -5.22 -20.46 -8.64
C THR A 390 -3.77 -20.98 -8.68
N GLY A 391 -2.78 -20.08 -8.60
CA GLY A 391 -1.35 -20.40 -8.68
C GLY A 391 -0.46 -19.67 -7.66
N ARG A 392 0.85 -19.84 -7.78
CA ARG A 392 1.86 -19.10 -6.98
C ARG A 392 1.88 -17.61 -7.38
N ALA A 393 2.32 -16.74 -6.47
CA ALA A 393 2.48 -15.30 -6.75
C ALA A 393 3.71 -14.98 -7.61
N ASP A 394 4.47 -16.00 -8.05
CA ASP A 394 5.68 -15.91 -8.87
C ASP A 394 5.45 -15.55 -10.34
N ARG A 395 4.19 -15.40 -10.77
CA ARG A 395 3.82 -15.02 -12.13
C ARG A 395 3.04 -13.71 -12.12
N PRO A 396 3.68 -12.55 -12.35
CA PRO A 396 3.01 -11.25 -12.42
C PRO A 396 1.86 -11.18 -13.42
N ALA A 397 1.94 -11.91 -14.53
CA ALA A 397 0.84 -12.01 -15.50
C ALA A 397 -0.41 -12.68 -14.92
N ALA A 398 -0.23 -13.73 -14.11
CA ALA A 398 -1.34 -14.40 -13.44
C ALA A 398 -1.94 -13.52 -12.32
N LEU A 399 -1.08 -12.78 -11.61
CA LEU A 399 -1.53 -11.79 -10.62
C LEU A 399 -2.36 -10.68 -11.28
N LEU A 400 -1.91 -10.16 -12.42
CA LEU A 400 -2.65 -9.18 -13.21
C LEU A 400 -4.03 -9.72 -13.60
N ILE A 401 -4.11 -10.93 -14.16
CA ILE A 401 -5.39 -11.57 -14.54
C ILE A 401 -6.29 -11.72 -13.31
N THR A 402 -5.74 -12.10 -12.17
CA THR A 402 -6.51 -12.27 -10.93
C THR A 402 -7.05 -10.93 -10.42
N VAL A 403 -6.24 -9.87 -10.48
CA VAL A 403 -6.70 -8.51 -10.14
C VAL A 403 -7.82 -8.08 -11.07
N LEU A 404 -7.65 -8.25 -12.39
CA LEU A 404 -8.67 -7.88 -13.37
C LEU A 404 -9.95 -8.70 -13.20
N ALA A 405 -9.86 -10.00 -12.91
CA ALA A 405 -11.01 -10.85 -12.59
C ALA A 405 -11.74 -10.34 -11.35
N SER A 406 -11.01 -10.00 -10.28
CA SER A 406 -11.59 -9.41 -9.06
C SER A 406 -12.31 -8.09 -9.35
N VAL A 407 -11.75 -7.22 -10.20
CA VAL A 407 -12.43 -5.99 -10.63
C VAL A 407 -13.78 -6.30 -11.26
N VAL A 408 -13.83 -7.26 -12.20
CA VAL A 408 -15.08 -7.65 -12.89
C VAL A 408 -16.09 -8.24 -11.90
N THR A 409 -15.67 -9.12 -10.99
CA THR A 409 -16.56 -9.69 -9.96
C THR A 409 -17.09 -8.63 -9.01
N GLN A 410 -16.31 -7.59 -8.70
CA GLN A 410 -16.79 -6.46 -7.90
C GLN A 410 -17.87 -5.67 -8.65
N TYR A 411 -17.73 -5.43 -9.95
CA TYR A 411 -18.80 -4.83 -10.76
C TYR A 411 -20.05 -5.70 -10.77
N GLU A 412 -19.91 -7.01 -11.03
CA GLU A 412 -21.02 -7.96 -11.03
C GLU A 412 -21.84 -7.86 -9.73
N LYS A 413 -21.17 -7.86 -8.56
CA LYS A 413 -21.84 -7.73 -7.27
C LYS A 413 -22.62 -6.41 -7.14
N ARG A 414 -22.09 -5.30 -7.65
CA ARG A 414 -22.74 -3.99 -7.60
C ARG A 414 -23.91 -3.89 -8.59
N VAL A 415 -23.77 -4.46 -9.79
CA VAL A 415 -24.83 -4.54 -10.80
C VAL A 415 -25.99 -5.38 -10.28
N ASN A 416 -25.72 -6.57 -9.74
CA ASN A 416 -26.76 -7.44 -9.16
C ASN A 416 -27.54 -6.73 -8.04
N ALA A 417 -26.86 -5.95 -7.19
CA ALA A 417 -27.52 -5.15 -6.16
C ALA A 417 -28.42 -4.04 -6.73
N LEU A 418 -28.07 -3.45 -7.88
CA LEU A 418 -28.94 -2.50 -8.59
C LEU A 418 -30.13 -3.21 -9.25
N GLU A 419 -29.92 -4.38 -9.86
CA GLU A 419 -30.98 -5.19 -10.43
C GLU A 419 -32.04 -5.58 -9.40
N GLU A 420 -31.64 -5.94 -8.17
CA GLU A 420 -32.55 -6.17 -7.06
C GLU A 420 -33.39 -4.93 -6.72
N LYS A 421 -32.77 -3.74 -6.68
CA LYS A 421 -33.49 -2.48 -6.46
C LYS A 421 -34.49 -2.17 -7.58
N ILE A 422 -34.12 -2.43 -8.84
CA ILE A 422 -35.02 -2.27 -10.00
C ILE A 422 -36.20 -3.25 -9.89
N ALA A 423 -35.95 -4.50 -9.47
CA ALA A 423 -37.01 -5.48 -9.26
C ALA A 423 -38.00 -5.05 -8.16
N LEU A 424 -37.49 -4.47 -7.06
CA LEU A 424 -38.31 -3.89 -5.99
C LEU A 424 -39.13 -2.68 -6.48
N ALA A 425 -38.51 -1.77 -7.24
CA ALA A 425 -39.19 -0.65 -7.88
C ALA A 425 -40.35 -1.12 -8.79
N ARG A 426 -40.10 -2.13 -9.61
CA ARG A 426 -41.11 -2.73 -10.48
C ARG A 426 -42.27 -3.35 -9.69
N LYS A 427 -41.99 -3.95 -8.53
CA LYS A 427 -43.02 -4.51 -7.64
C LYS A 427 -43.87 -3.43 -6.98
N ARG A 428 -43.26 -2.31 -6.55
CA ARG A 428 -43.97 -1.13 -6.02
C ARG A 428 -44.90 -0.50 -7.05
N LEU A 429 -44.45 -0.38 -8.30
CA LEU A 429 -45.27 0.13 -9.41
C LEU A 429 -46.57 -0.67 -9.59
N ARG A 430 -46.51 -2.01 -9.51
CA ARG A 430 -47.69 -2.88 -9.59
C ARG A 430 -48.70 -2.65 -8.46
N ARG A 431 -48.22 -2.23 -7.29
CA ARG A 431 -49.06 -1.99 -6.09
C ARG A 431 -49.58 -0.55 -5.99
N HIS A 432 -49.22 0.34 -6.94
CA HIS A 432 -49.57 1.77 -6.92
C HIS A 432 -49.05 2.52 -5.67
N GLU A 433 -48.02 1.99 -5.00
CA GLU A 433 -47.39 2.56 -3.81
C GLU A 433 -46.16 3.39 -4.23
N VAL A 434 -46.36 4.48 -4.96
CA VAL A 434 -45.23 5.27 -5.49
C VAL A 434 -45.32 6.73 -5.06
N THR A 435 -44.17 7.28 -4.66
CA THR A 435 -43.95 8.59 -4.04
C THR A 435 -42.89 9.37 -4.82
N ASN A 436 -42.75 10.67 -4.54
CA ASN A 436 -41.71 11.50 -5.17
C ASN A 436 -40.28 11.05 -4.80
N ALA A 437 -40.09 10.36 -3.67
CA ALA A 437 -38.79 9.83 -3.26
C ALA A 437 -38.29 8.72 -4.22
N ASP A 438 -39.21 7.97 -4.82
CA ASP A 438 -38.88 6.90 -5.78
C ASP A 438 -38.27 7.47 -7.06
N PHE A 439 -38.62 8.70 -7.46
CA PHE A 439 -38.02 9.34 -8.63
C PHE A 439 -36.53 9.64 -8.43
N ILE A 440 -36.15 10.14 -7.25
CA ILE A 440 -34.75 10.38 -6.89
C ILE A 440 -33.97 9.05 -6.87
N GLU A 441 -34.60 7.98 -6.38
CA GLU A 441 -34.01 6.64 -6.41
C GLU A 441 -33.79 6.14 -7.85
N PHE A 442 -34.74 6.38 -8.77
CA PHE A 442 -34.58 5.98 -10.18
C PHE A 442 -33.44 6.72 -10.88
N VAL A 443 -33.32 8.03 -10.67
CA VAL A 443 -32.20 8.81 -11.20
C VAL A 443 -30.88 8.30 -10.63
N THR A 444 -30.82 8.03 -9.32
CA THR A 444 -29.62 7.48 -8.68
C THR A 444 -29.23 6.12 -9.24
N ILE A 445 -30.20 5.25 -9.53
CA ILE A 445 -29.93 3.94 -10.17
C ILE A 445 -29.41 4.13 -11.59
N ASP A 446 -30.04 5.01 -12.38
CA ASP A 446 -29.64 5.28 -13.76
C ASP A 446 -28.23 5.85 -13.85
N ASP A 447 -27.90 6.83 -13.00
CA ASP A 447 -26.56 7.43 -12.92
C ASP A 447 -25.49 6.36 -12.58
N ARG A 448 -25.76 5.49 -11.60
CA ARG A 448 -24.83 4.42 -11.20
C ARG A 448 -24.67 3.37 -12.31
N LEU A 449 -25.74 2.98 -13.00
CA LEU A 449 -25.67 2.06 -14.14
C LEU A 449 -24.83 2.66 -15.26
N ASN A 450 -25.02 3.94 -15.58
CA ASN A 450 -24.26 4.63 -16.62
C ASN A 450 -22.78 4.76 -16.25
N GLU A 451 -22.45 5.07 -15.01
CA GLU A 451 -21.06 5.13 -14.54
C GLU A 451 -20.38 3.76 -14.59
N TYR A 452 -21.06 2.70 -14.12
CA TYR A 452 -20.55 1.33 -14.22
C TYR A 452 -20.40 0.87 -15.67
N ARG A 453 -21.34 1.21 -16.55
CA ARG A 453 -21.24 0.91 -17.99
C ARG A 453 -20.01 1.57 -18.59
N SER A 454 -19.86 2.87 -18.42
CA SER A 454 -18.73 3.63 -18.99
C SER A 454 -17.38 3.11 -18.49
N SER A 455 -17.30 2.78 -17.20
CA SER A 455 -16.10 2.20 -16.60
C SER A 455 -15.79 0.80 -17.16
N LEU A 456 -16.80 -0.08 -17.26
CA LEU A 456 -16.63 -1.43 -17.82
C LEU A 456 -16.31 -1.41 -19.31
N GLU A 457 -16.83 -0.45 -20.09
CA GLU A 457 -16.43 -0.23 -21.49
C GLU A 457 -14.94 0.11 -21.59
N GLY A 458 -14.44 0.98 -20.70
CA GLY A 458 -13.02 1.30 -20.58
C GLY A 458 -12.19 0.06 -20.23
N VAL A 459 -12.60 -0.70 -19.21
CA VAL A 459 -11.91 -1.95 -18.81
C VAL A 459 -11.94 -2.97 -19.96
N SER A 460 -13.06 -3.10 -20.67
CA SER A 460 -13.17 -3.94 -21.88
C SER A 460 -12.15 -3.54 -22.95
N GLY A 461 -11.91 -2.24 -23.13
CA GLY A 461 -10.88 -1.72 -24.05
C GLY A 461 -9.47 -2.17 -23.63
N VAL A 462 -9.17 -2.10 -22.33
CA VAL A 462 -7.89 -2.57 -21.77
C VAL A 462 -7.70 -4.06 -22.02
N PHE A 463 -8.73 -4.89 -21.78
CA PHE A 463 -8.68 -6.34 -22.05
C PHE A 463 -8.40 -6.64 -23.52
N ARG A 464 -9.10 -5.98 -24.45
CA ARG A 464 -8.88 -6.15 -25.88
C ARG A 464 -7.44 -5.81 -26.27
N GLN A 465 -6.93 -4.68 -25.79
CA GLN A 465 -5.56 -4.25 -26.09
C GLN A 465 -4.50 -5.17 -25.43
N LEU A 466 -4.81 -5.83 -24.30
CA LEU A 466 -3.96 -6.87 -23.72
C LEU A 466 -3.96 -8.16 -24.57
N GLN A 467 -5.10 -8.54 -25.16
CA GLN A 467 -5.23 -9.67 -26.07
C GLN A 467 -4.56 -9.44 -27.43
N ASP A 468 -4.57 -8.21 -27.93
CA ASP A 468 -3.96 -7.85 -29.22
C ASP A 468 -2.42 -7.77 -29.09
N ASN A 469 -1.91 -7.23 -27.97
CA ASN A 469 -0.48 -7.11 -27.69
C ASN A 469 0.10 -8.35 -27.01
N ARG A 470 0.02 -9.50 -27.69
CA ARG A 470 0.39 -10.85 -27.20
C ARG A 470 1.88 -11.07 -26.92
N HIS A 471 2.73 -10.11 -27.27
CA HIS A 471 4.17 -10.32 -27.20
C HIS A 471 4.63 -10.43 -25.73
N SER A 472 5.15 -11.62 -25.41
CA SER A 472 5.97 -12.03 -24.25
C SER A 472 5.37 -12.15 -22.83
N LEU A 473 4.21 -11.59 -22.51
CA LEU A 473 3.69 -11.61 -21.11
C LEU A 473 2.75 -12.78 -20.75
N PHE A 474 1.90 -13.23 -21.68
CA PHE A 474 0.82 -14.18 -21.39
C PHE A 474 1.08 -15.55 -22.04
N THR A 475 0.77 -16.63 -21.33
CA THR A 475 0.72 -17.98 -21.90
C THR A 475 -0.62 -18.26 -22.59
N ALA A 476 -0.72 -19.37 -23.33
CA ALA A 476 -1.99 -19.78 -23.95
C ALA A 476 -3.13 -19.91 -22.93
N ARG A 477 -2.84 -20.44 -21.73
CA ARG A 477 -3.82 -20.55 -20.63
C ARG A 477 -4.22 -19.19 -20.06
N ASP A 478 -3.27 -18.25 -19.98
CA ASP A 478 -3.52 -16.89 -19.53
C ASP A 478 -4.44 -16.15 -20.52
N LEU A 479 -4.26 -16.38 -21.82
CA LEU A 479 -5.12 -15.82 -22.87
C LEU A 479 -6.55 -16.38 -22.83
N GLU A 480 -6.71 -17.69 -22.60
CA GLU A 480 -8.03 -18.33 -22.42
C GLU A 480 -8.77 -17.71 -21.23
N ALA A 481 -8.08 -17.52 -20.09
CA ALA A 481 -8.67 -16.86 -18.92
C ALA A 481 -9.06 -15.39 -19.21
N LEU A 482 -8.25 -14.65 -19.98
CA LEU A 482 -8.60 -13.29 -20.41
C LEU A 482 -9.81 -13.28 -21.35
N GLU A 483 -9.95 -14.26 -22.24
CA GLU A 483 -11.11 -14.41 -23.12
C GLU A 483 -12.39 -14.69 -22.33
N ASP A 484 -12.33 -15.57 -21.33
CA ASP A 484 -13.46 -15.85 -20.44
C ASP A 484 -13.91 -14.59 -19.68
N ILE A 485 -12.96 -13.85 -19.11
CA ILE A 485 -13.26 -12.61 -18.39
C ILE A 485 -13.80 -11.54 -19.36
N PHE A 486 -13.25 -11.44 -20.56
CA PHE A 486 -13.75 -10.52 -21.58
C PHE A 486 -15.19 -10.84 -21.97
N LEU A 487 -15.52 -12.12 -22.18
CA LEU A 487 -16.89 -12.54 -22.45
C LEU A 487 -17.82 -12.17 -21.29
N HIS A 488 -17.37 -12.35 -20.05
CA HIS A 488 -18.13 -11.97 -18.86
C HIS A 488 -18.37 -10.45 -18.80
N ILE A 489 -17.38 -9.62 -19.12
CA ILE A 489 -17.56 -8.16 -19.21
C ILE A 489 -18.65 -7.81 -20.25
N GLN A 490 -18.64 -8.45 -21.42
CA GLN A 490 -19.67 -8.21 -22.44
C GLN A 490 -21.08 -8.60 -21.96
N GLN A 491 -21.19 -9.70 -21.22
CA GLN A 491 -22.47 -10.12 -20.62
C GLN A 491 -22.96 -9.11 -19.57
N LEU A 492 -22.07 -8.61 -18.71
CA LEU A 492 -22.41 -7.56 -17.74
C LEU A 492 -22.84 -6.26 -18.42
N LEU A 493 -22.15 -5.82 -19.48
CA LEU A 493 -22.54 -4.64 -20.26
C LEU A 493 -23.93 -4.79 -20.91
N ALA A 494 -24.27 -6.00 -21.38
CA ALA A 494 -25.59 -6.30 -21.91
C ALA A 494 -26.67 -6.28 -20.82
N SER A 495 -26.39 -6.85 -19.63
CA SER A 495 -27.28 -6.79 -18.46
C SER A 495 -27.52 -5.35 -17.99
N ILE A 496 -26.47 -4.54 -17.89
CA ILE A 496 -26.58 -3.11 -17.54
C ILE A 496 -27.46 -2.37 -18.55
N SER A 497 -27.27 -2.63 -19.84
CA SER A 497 -28.08 -2.02 -20.91
C SER A 497 -29.56 -2.42 -20.81
N ALA A 498 -29.86 -3.68 -20.53
CA ALA A 498 -31.22 -4.16 -20.31
C ALA A 498 -31.86 -3.58 -19.04
N SER A 499 -31.07 -3.42 -17.98
CA SER A 499 -31.48 -2.77 -16.73
C SER A 499 -31.78 -1.29 -16.93
N GLY A 500 -30.96 -0.58 -17.73
CA GLY A 500 -31.21 0.79 -18.18
C GLY A 500 -32.57 0.94 -18.89
N GLN A 501 -32.83 0.09 -19.89
CA GLN A 501 -34.13 0.09 -20.58
C GLN A 501 -35.31 -0.23 -19.64
N THR A 502 -35.07 -1.06 -18.62
CA THR A 502 -36.10 -1.40 -17.62
C THR A 502 -36.40 -0.21 -16.71
N ILE A 503 -35.38 0.53 -16.25
CA ILE A 503 -35.60 1.71 -15.42
C ILE A 503 -36.30 2.83 -16.21
N ASP A 504 -35.95 3.04 -17.48
CA ASP A 504 -36.63 3.98 -18.38
C ASP A 504 -38.11 3.62 -18.55
N SER A 505 -38.40 2.33 -18.74
CA SER A 505 -39.77 1.84 -18.87
C SER A 505 -40.58 2.06 -17.59
N ILE A 506 -39.94 1.90 -16.41
CA ILE A 506 -40.57 2.19 -15.11
C ILE A 506 -40.83 3.68 -14.95
N GLN A 507 -39.87 4.55 -15.28
CA GLN A 507 -40.04 6.01 -15.21
C GLN A 507 -41.17 6.51 -16.12
N ASN A 508 -41.26 5.97 -17.35
CA ASN A 508 -42.32 6.31 -18.30
C ASN A 508 -43.71 5.83 -17.86
N ALA A 509 -43.80 4.60 -17.34
CA ALA A 509 -45.04 4.07 -16.78
C ALA A 509 -45.50 4.90 -15.57
N TYR A 510 -44.57 5.28 -14.70
CA TYR A 510 -44.87 6.12 -13.55
C TYR A 510 -45.39 7.50 -13.96
N SER A 511 -44.70 8.18 -14.89
CA SER A 511 -45.13 9.48 -15.42
C SER A 511 -46.54 9.40 -16.03
N THR A 512 -46.85 8.31 -16.70
CA THR A 512 -48.20 8.06 -17.27
C THR A 512 -49.24 7.89 -16.18
N ILE A 513 -48.96 7.11 -15.13
CA ILE A 513 -49.88 6.90 -13.99
C ILE A 513 -50.09 8.20 -13.21
N ALA A 514 -49.02 8.97 -12.96
CA ALA A 514 -49.09 10.25 -12.27
C ALA A 514 -49.94 11.27 -13.05
N ASN A 515 -49.72 11.40 -14.36
CA ASN A 515 -50.52 12.25 -15.24
C ASN A 515 -51.99 11.82 -15.28
N ASN A 516 -52.27 10.51 -15.31
CA ASN A 516 -53.65 10.01 -15.27
C ASN A 516 -54.33 10.31 -13.92
N THR A 517 -53.61 10.14 -12.82
CA THR A 517 -54.11 10.46 -11.47
C THR A 517 -54.38 11.96 -11.32
N LEU A 518 -53.48 12.82 -11.84
CA LEU A 518 -53.67 14.27 -11.87
C LEU A 518 -54.91 14.63 -12.68
N ASN A 519 -55.05 14.08 -13.88
CA ASN A 519 -56.22 14.29 -14.73
C ASN A 519 -57.51 13.82 -14.06
N GLN A 520 -57.49 12.67 -13.37
CA GLN A 520 -58.65 12.16 -12.64
C GLN A 520 -59.03 13.08 -11.47
N ARG A 521 -58.04 13.56 -10.68
CA ARG A 521 -58.28 14.54 -9.60
C ARG A 521 -58.83 15.85 -10.14
N MET A 522 -58.30 16.35 -11.27
CA MET A 522 -58.80 17.56 -11.93
C MET A 522 -60.23 17.38 -12.43
N LYS A 523 -60.57 16.22 -13.02
CA LYS A 523 -61.95 15.89 -13.43
C LYS A 523 -62.90 15.88 -12.24
N VAL A 524 -62.53 15.26 -11.13
CA VAL A 524 -63.34 15.24 -9.90
C VAL A 524 -63.54 16.65 -9.34
N LEU A 525 -62.49 17.46 -9.25
CA LEU A 525 -62.61 18.85 -8.78
C LEU A 525 -63.46 19.72 -9.71
N THR A 526 -63.30 19.54 -11.02
CA THR A 526 -64.11 20.23 -12.03
C THR A 526 -65.57 19.80 -11.94
N ALA A 527 -65.83 18.51 -11.73
CA ALA A 527 -67.17 17.96 -11.51
C ALA A 527 -67.88 18.65 -10.35
N ILE A 528 -67.21 18.67 -9.19
CA ILE A 528 -67.73 19.30 -7.97
C ILE A 528 -67.98 20.78 -8.23
N THR A 529 -67.03 21.49 -8.87
CA THR A 529 -67.16 22.91 -9.19
C THR A 529 -68.36 23.19 -10.09
N ILE A 530 -68.57 22.43 -11.17
CA ILE A 530 -69.72 22.59 -12.08
C ILE A 530 -71.03 22.32 -11.36
N LEU A 531 -71.10 21.26 -10.55
CA LEU A 531 -72.31 20.92 -9.80
C LEU A 531 -72.66 21.97 -8.75
N LEU A 532 -71.66 22.60 -8.10
CA LEU A 532 -71.86 23.69 -7.14
C LEU A 532 -72.18 25.04 -7.80
N ALA A 533 -71.73 25.28 -9.04
CA ALA A 533 -71.99 26.53 -9.75
C ALA A 533 -73.49 26.75 -10.03
N ILE A 534 -74.24 25.68 -10.31
CA ILE A 534 -75.69 25.73 -10.63
C ILE A 534 -76.50 26.37 -9.49
N PRO A 535 -76.46 25.83 -8.25
CA PRO A 535 -77.16 26.47 -7.13
C PRO A 535 -76.63 27.87 -6.84
N ASN A 536 -75.31 28.10 -6.94
CA ASN A 536 -74.73 29.43 -6.68
C ASN A 536 -75.29 30.52 -7.62
N VAL A 537 -75.47 30.21 -8.91
CA VAL A 537 -76.07 31.17 -9.86
C VAL A 537 -77.54 31.42 -9.53
N LEU A 538 -78.32 30.36 -9.24
CA LEU A 538 -79.75 30.48 -8.95
C LEU A 538 -80.01 31.23 -7.63
N TYR A 539 -79.29 30.88 -6.57
CA TYR A 539 -79.37 31.59 -5.28
C TYR A 539 -78.78 32.99 -5.37
N GLY A 540 -77.73 33.20 -6.16
CA GLY A 540 -77.15 34.52 -6.42
C GLY A 540 -78.14 35.46 -7.12
N MET A 541 -78.85 34.98 -8.15
CA MET A 541 -79.89 35.74 -8.84
C MET A 541 -81.05 36.11 -7.91
N TYR A 542 -81.55 35.16 -7.11
CA TYR A 542 -82.63 35.41 -6.14
C TYR A 542 -82.19 36.13 -4.86
N GLY A 543 -80.89 36.32 -4.67
CA GLY A 543 -80.30 37.15 -3.60
C GLY A 543 -80.05 38.61 -4.00
N MET A 544 -80.39 39.00 -5.24
CA MET A 544 -80.23 40.39 -5.68
C MET A 544 -81.28 41.29 -5.05
N ASN A 545 -80.87 42.47 -4.57
CA ASN A 545 -81.74 43.48 -3.98
C ASN A 545 -82.54 44.28 -5.04
N ILE A 546 -83.23 43.58 -5.94
CA ILE A 546 -84.12 44.13 -6.97
C ILE A 546 -85.47 43.40 -6.92
N LYS A 547 -86.55 44.00 -7.41
CA LYS A 547 -87.86 43.31 -7.48
C LYS A 547 -87.78 42.16 -8.49
N LEU A 548 -87.86 40.93 -8.00
CA LEU A 548 -87.79 39.71 -8.79
C LEU A 548 -89.18 39.08 -8.98
N PRO A 549 -89.40 38.38 -10.09
CA PRO A 549 -90.62 37.61 -10.30
C PRO A 549 -90.77 36.54 -9.20
N PHE A 550 -91.98 36.38 -8.66
CA PHE A 550 -92.34 35.38 -7.64
C PHE A 550 -91.68 35.54 -6.26
N GLN A 551 -91.01 36.66 -5.96
CA GLN A 551 -90.30 36.86 -4.68
C GLN A 551 -91.21 36.91 -3.43
N GLU A 552 -92.50 37.27 -3.60
CA GLU A 552 -93.48 37.37 -2.49
C GLU A 552 -94.28 36.08 -2.29
N GLU A 553 -94.07 35.08 -3.13
CA GLU A 553 -94.82 33.83 -3.14
C GLU A 553 -94.16 32.76 -2.24
N ILE A 554 -94.92 32.15 -1.33
CA ILE A 554 -94.41 31.14 -0.36
C ILE A 554 -93.82 29.90 -1.05
N TRP A 555 -94.34 29.54 -2.22
CA TRP A 555 -93.89 28.38 -2.99
C TRP A 555 -92.58 28.62 -3.75
N ALA A 556 -92.16 29.87 -3.95
CA ALA A 556 -91.02 30.22 -4.80
C ALA A 556 -89.71 29.60 -4.31
N TYR A 557 -89.46 29.60 -3.00
CA TYR A 557 -88.28 28.97 -2.41
C TYR A 557 -88.20 27.47 -2.75
N SER A 558 -89.29 26.73 -2.55
CA SER A 558 -89.35 25.30 -2.81
C SER A 558 -89.23 25.00 -4.32
N ALA A 559 -89.81 25.84 -5.17
CA ALA A 559 -89.70 25.71 -6.62
C ALA A 559 -88.26 25.95 -7.13
N ILE A 560 -87.55 26.96 -6.61
CA ILE A 560 -86.15 27.25 -6.96
C ILE A 560 -85.22 26.13 -6.45
N ALA A 561 -85.42 25.65 -5.22
CA ALA A 561 -84.65 24.54 -4.66
C ALA A 561 -84.86 23.25 -5.48
N GLY A 562 -86.12 22.94 -5.84
CA GLY A 562 -86.46 21.81 -6.70
C GLY A 562 -85.86 21.91 -8.11
N LEU A 563 -85.95 23.10 -8.73
CA LEU A 563 -85.34 23.37 -10.04
C LEU A 563 -83.81 23.23 -10.00
N SER A 564 -83.17 23.74 -8.95
CA SER A 564 -81.72 23.62 -8.75
C SER A 564 -81.30 22.15 -8.65
N LEU A 565 -82.00 21.36 -7.83
CA LEU A 565 -81.76 19.91 -7.69
C LEU A 565 -81.96 19.16 -9.02
N LEU A 566 -83.01 19.51 -9.77
CA LEU A 566 -83.27 18.92 -11.08
C LEU A 566 -82.16 19.23 -12.08
N LEU A 567 -81.68 20.48 -12.11
CA LEU A 567 -80.57 20.89 -12.97
C LEU A 567 -79.24 20.21 -12.58
N ILE A 568 -78.95 20.11 -11.28
CA ILE A 568 -77.78 19.35 -10.79
C ILE A 568 -77.86 17.88 -11.21
N LEU A 569 -79.04 17.25 -11.05
CA LEU A 569 -79.26 15.86 -11.46
C LEU A 569 -79.11 15.68 -12.98
N LEU A 570 -79.66 16.60 -13.77
CA LEU A 570 -79.53 16.59 -15.22
C LEU A 570 -78.07 16.70 -15.65
N VAL A 571 -77.33 17.66 -15.10
CA VAL A 571 -75.90 17.85 -15.40
C VAL A 571 -75.08 16.65 -14.96
N PHE A 572 -75.36 16.08 -13.79
CA PHE A 572 -74.72 14.85 -13.32
C PHE A 572 -74.95 13.67 -14.27
N ILE A 573 -76.19 13.46 -14.74
CA ILE A 573 -76.54 12.39 -15.69
C ILE A 573 -75.82 12.60 -17.02
N ILE A 574 -75.84 13.82 -17.56
CA ILE A 574 -75.17 14.17 -18.82
C ILE A 574 -73.67 13.91 -18.69
N ALA A 575 -73.03 14.42 -17.64
CA ALA A 575 -71.60 14.29 -17.47
C ALA A 575 -71.16 12.83 -17.22
N ARG A 576 -71.98 12.03 -16.54
CA ARG A 576 -71.79 10.57 -16.43
C ARG A 576 -71.94 9.87 -17.79
N ARG A 577 -72.91 10.26 -18.62
CA ARG A 577 -73.14 9.68 -19.96
C ARG A 577 -71.97 9.94 -20.91
N TYR A 578 -71.38 11.12 -20.86
CA TYR A 578 -70.23 11.49 -21.70
C TYR A 578 -68.86 11.08 -21.13
N ARG A 579 -68.82 10.37 -19.99
CA ARG A 579 -67.56 10.02 -19.28
C ARG A 579 -66.66 11.24 -19.05
N LEU A 580 -67.28 12.40 -18.80
CA LEU A 580 -66.56 13.60 -18.36
C LEU A 580 -65.99 13.39 -16.94
N PHE A 581 -66.59 12.48 -16.19
CA PHE A 581 -66.17 12.01 -14.86
C PHE A 581 -65.64 10.58 -14.92
#